data_AF-A0A5J6SCZ4-F1
#
_entry.id   AF-A0A5J6SCZ4-F1
#
_cell.length_a   1.000
_cell.length_b   1.000
_cell.length_c   1.000
_cell.angle_alpha   90.00
_cell.angle_beta   90.00
_cell.angle_gamma   90.00
#
_symmetry.space_group_name_H-M   'P 1'
#
loop_
_entity.id
_entity.type
_entity.pdbx_description
1 polymer ?
#
loop_
_entity_poly.entity_id
_entity_poly.type
_entity_poly.pdbx_seq_one_letter_code
_entity_poly.pdbx_strand_id
1 'polypeptide(L)'
;MDGCPPLLLSHLLVNDRPFQVTLTKSVFSWQPLRPRKPSSAGGETCSVPVPEIIAVRETEVDVINKECRRWQKMPSVFNEKMFHAFTVHHVKRSKEHHWLCSEVTFRSSDHQLCRQWMQALEEQLDLQAIRPKNLIVFINPFGGKRLGKQIYDEKVAPLFQLASITAEVIVTEYANHARDYLFEADLEKYDGIVSVGGDGMFSEVMHGVIGRTQKNACINQNHPNAELVPCDLRVGIIPAGEKYFLYKKAAQKVNTSFKNTM
;
A
#
# COMPACT_ATOMS: atom_id res chain seq x y z
N MET A 1 -7.16 2.64 -25.55
CA MET A 1 -6.07 1.65 -25.54
C MET A 1 -4.83 2.41 -25.93
N ASP A 2 -4.05 2.83 -24.95
CA ASP A 2 -2.85 3.65 -25.20
C ASP A 2 -1.80 2.80 -25.91
N GLY A 3 -1.35 3.26 -27.08
CA GLY A 3 -0.47 2.54 -28.00
C GLY A 3 0.99 2.39 -27.55
N CYS A 4 1.25 2.25 -26.24
CA CYS A 4 2.59 1.92 -25.75
C CYS A 4 2.81 0.40 -25.83
N PRO A 5 3.95 -0.05 -26.40
CA PRO A 5 4.28 -1.48 -26.39
C PRO A 5 4.42 -1.98 -24.95
N PRO A 6 4.00 -3.23 -24.67
CA PRO A 6 4.15 -3.81 -23.34
C PRO A 6 5.65 -4.00 -23.01
N LEU A 7 6.02 -3.71 -21.77
CA LEU A 7 7.37 -3.98 -21.24
C LEU A 7 7.62 -5.48 -21.15
N LEU A 8 6.61 -6.21 -20.66
CA LEU A 8 6.59 -7.66 -20.61
C LEU A 8 5.22 -8.18 -21.02
N LEU A 9 5.24 -9.28 -21.77
CA LEU A 9 4.05 -10.03 -22.14
C LEU A 9 4.41 -11.52 -22.11
N SER A 10 3.64 -12.31 -21.36
CA SER A 10 3.90 -13.75 -21.21
C SER A 10 2.64 -14.51 -20.85
N HIS A 11 2.69 -15.84 -21.02
CA HIS A 11 1.63 -16.73 -20.55
C HIS A 11 2.03 -17.35 -19.22
N LEU A 12 1.27 -17.04 -18.16
CA LEU A 12 1.51 -17.54 -16.81
C LEU A 12 0.27 -18.27 -16.32
N LEU A 13 0.46 -19.20 -15.38
CA LEU A 13 -0.63 -19.93 -14.76
C LEU A 13 -1.13 -19.16 -13.53
N VAL A 14 -2.45 -18.95 -13.46
CA VAL A 14 -3.14 -18.45 -12.27
C VAL A 14 -4.22 -19.46 -11.92
N ASN A 15 -4.19 -20.03 -10.71
CA ASN A 15 -5.07 -21.14 -10.31
C ASN A 15 -5.08 -22.29 -11.34
N ASP A 16 -3.89 -22.71 -11.79
CA ASP A 16 -3.64 -23.76 -12.78
C ASP A 16 -4.29 -23.54 -14.16
N ARG A 17 -4.64 -22.30 -14.48
CA ARG A 17 -5.18 -21.91 -15.79
C ARG A 17 -4.26 -20.90 -16.46
N PRO A 18 -4.13 -20.95 -17.80
CA PRO A 18 -3.23 -20.04 -18.49
C PRO A 18 -3.89 -18.68 -18.74
N PHE A 19 -3.21 -17.64 -18.29
CA PHE A 19 -3.55 -16.24 -18.49
C PHE A 19 -2.47 -15.57 -19.33
N GLN A 20 -2.88 -14.65 -20.20
CA GLN A 20 -1.97 -13.68 -20.80
C GLN A 20 -1.77 -12.56 -19.79
N VAL A 21 -0.53 -12.38 -19.35
CA VAL A 21 -0.13 -11.35 -18.39
C VAL A 21 0.67 -10.31 -19.13
N THR A 22 0.35 -9.04 -18.89
CA THR A 22 0.93 -7.89 -19.58
C THR A 22 1.28 -6.80 -18.57
N LEU A 23 2.51 -6.29 -18.67
CA LEU A 23 3.00 -5.14 -17.91
C LEU A 23 3.33 -3.99 -18.86
N THR A 24 2.77 -2.82 -18.58
CA THR A 24 3.20 -1.55 -19.15
C THR A 24 3.79 -0.67 -18.04
N LYS A 25 4.29 0.52 -18.39
CA LYS A 25 4.79 1.49 -17.39
C LYS A 25 3.72 1.96 -16.39
N SER A 26 2.44 1.83 -16.72
CA SER A 26 1.33 2.38 -15.94
C SER A 26 0.34 1.32 -15.45
N VAL A 27 0.25 0.16 -16.11
CA VAL A 27 -0.77 -0.85 -15.83
C VAL A 27 -0.17 -2.26 -15.87
N PHE A 28 -0.52 -3.04 -14.86
CA PHE A 28 -0.35 -4.48 -14.81
C PHE A 28 -1.70 -5.17 -15.01
N SER A 29 -1.80 -6.10 -15.95
CA SER A 29 -3.07 -6.75 -16.28
C SER A 29 -2.91 -8.21 -16.65
N TRP A 30 -3.95 -8.99 -16.38
CA TRP A 30 -4.01 -10.40 -16.75
C TRP A 30 -5.42 -10.77 -17.22
N GLN A 31 -5.48 -11.56 -18.29
CA GLN A 31 -6.72 -12.02 -18.89
C GLN A 31 -6.64 -13.50 -19.26
N PRO A 32 -7.72 -14.28 -19.09
CA PRO A 32 -7.71 -15.70 -19.43
C PRO A 32 -7.56 -15.88 -20.95
N LEU A 33 -6.67 -16.79 -21.38
CA LEU A 33 -6.51 -17.10 -22.81
C LEU A 33 -7.76 -17.72 -23.44
N ARG A 34 -8.63 -18.33 -22.62
CA ARG A 34 -9.91 -18.92 -23.02
C ARG A 34 -11.02 -18.33 -22.16
N PRO A 35 -11.73 -17.29 -22.63
CA PRO A 35 -12.83 -16.70 -21.88
C PRO A 35 -13.97 -17.72 -21.73
N ARG A 36 -14.57 -17.77 -20.53
CA ARG A 36 -15.77 -18.59 -20.26
C ARG A 36 -17.02 -17.87 -20.76
N LYS A 37 -18.10 -18.61 -21.02
CA LYS A 37 -19.44 -18.02 -21.25
C LYS A 37 -19.79 -17.08 -20.07
N PRO A 38 -20.49 -15.95 -20.31
CA PRO A 38 -20.72 -14.88 -19.33
C PRO A 38 -21.52 -15.28 -18.08
N SER A 39 -22.02 -16.52 -18.00
CA SER A 39 -22.78 -17.04 -16.86
C SER A 39 -21.95 -17.68 -15.74
N SER A 40 -20.61 -17.66 -15.81
CA SER A 40 -19.74 -18.27 -14.80
C SER A 40 -18.71 -17.26 -14.25
N ALA A 41 -18.89 -16.88 -12.99
CA ALA A 41 -18.22 -15.78 -12.26
C ALA A 41 -16.71 -15.97 -11.99
N GLY A 42 -15.95 -16.63 -12.87
CA GLY A 42 -14.59 -17.09 -12.57
C GLY A 42 -13.57 -16.94 -13.70
N GLY A 43 -13.65 -15.87 -14.49
CA GLY A 43 -12.72 -15.62 -15.60
C GLY A 43 -12.73 -14.16 -16.06
N GLU A 44 -12.69 -13.22 -15.11
CA GLU A 44 -12.68 -11.80 -15.43
C GLU A 44 -11.27 -11.31 -15.75
N THR A 45 -11.14 -10.52 -16.82
CA THR A 45 -9.94 -9.72 -17.07
C THR A 45 -9.74 -8.75 -15.91
N CYS A 46 -8.55 -8.77 -15.33
CA CYS A 46 -8.19 -7.90 -14.23
C CYS A 46 -7.08 -6.95 -14.68
N SER A 47 -7.19 -5.69 -14.28
CA SER A 47 -6.17 -4.67 -14.49
C SER A 47 -5.97 -3.88 -13.21
N VAL A 48 -4.71 -3.59 -12.92
CA VAL A 48 -4.25 -2.90 -11.72
C VAL A 48 -3.26 -1.83 -12.17
N PRO A 49 -3.48 -0.54 -11.87
CA PRO A 49 -2.48 0.49 -12.06
C PRO A 49 -1.19 0.14 -11.29
N VAL A 50 -0.02 0.35 -11.89
CA VAL A 50 1.28 0.09 -11.22
C VAL A 50 1.38 0.76 -9.83
N PRO A 51 0.91 2.01 -9.62
CA PRO A 51 0.92 2.63 -8.29
C PRO A 51 0.04 1.92 -7.23
N GLU A 52 -0.88 1.05 -7.65
CA GLU A 52 -1.76 0.28 -6.77
C GLU A 52 -1.18 -1.10 -6.39
N ILE A 53 -0.01 -1.45 -6.92
CA ILE A 53 0.72 -2.66 -6.53
C ILE A 53 1.42 -2.38 -5.20
N ILE A 54 1.10 -3.19 -4.19
CA ILE A 54 1.62 -3.08 -2.84
C ILE A 54 2.97 -3.77 -2.76
N ALA A 55 3.11 -4.98 -3.28
CA ALA A 55 4.37 -5.72 -3.23
C ALA A 55 4.39 -6.84 -4.25
N VAL A 56 5.60 -7.26 -4.60
CA VAL A 56 5.83 -8.52 -5.31
C VAL A 56 6.70 -9.39 -4.41
N ARG A 57 6.34 -10.65 -4.27
CA ARG A 57 7.05 -11.61 -3.42
C ARG A 57 7.28 -12.90 -4.19
N GLU A 58 8.46 -13.48 -4.02
CA GLU A 58 8.67 -14.87 -4.40
C GLU A 58 7.83 -15.76 -3.47
N THR A 59 7.10 -16.69 -4.06
CA THR A 59 6.25 -17.61 -3.31
C THR A 59 6.93 -18.96 -3.33
N GLU A 60 7.49 -19.36 -2.18
CA GLU A 60 8.00 -20.70 -2.01
C GLU A 60 6.86 -21.69 -2.27
N VAL A 61 7.04 -22.55 -3.26
CA VAL A 61 6.10 -23.63 -3.56
C VAL A 61 6.36 -24.74 -2.55
N ASP A 62 6.11 -24.45 -1.28
CA ASP A 62 5.82 -25.49 -0.31
C ASP A 62 4.55 -26.16 -0.81
N VAL A 63 4.77 -27.30 -1.49
CA VAL A 63 3.83 -28.39 -1.72
C VAL A 63 2.40 -27.99 -1.35
N ILE A 64 1.60 -27.55 -2.33
CA ILE A 64 0.14 -27.50 -2.19
C ILE A 64 -0.32 -28.95 -2.03
N ASN A 65 -0.19 -29.45 -0.81
CA ASN A 65 -0.66 -30.74 -0.36
C ASN A 65 -0.62 -30.73 1.17
N LYS A 66 -1.70 -30.26 1.79
CA LYS A 66 -2.42 -30.95 2.89
C LYS A 66 -3.45 -30.04 3.58
N GLU A 67 -4.65 -29.97 3.00
CA GLU A 67 -5.83 -30.35 3.77
C GLU A 67 -6.00 -31.87 3.68
N CYS A 68 -5.17 -32.62 4.40
CA CYS A 68 -5.49 -33.99 4.80
C CYS A 68 -4.60 -34.40 5.96
N ARG A 69 -5.19 -34.36 7.16
CA ARG A 69 -4.63 -34.96 8.37
C ARG A 69 -4.43 -36.46 8.13
N ARG A 70 -3.19 -36.91 7.88
CA ARG A 70 -2.61 -38.19 8.33
C ARG A 70 -1.16 -38.30 7.85
N TRP A 71 -0.29 -38.70 8.78
CA TRP A 71 1.13 -38.92 8.53
C TRP A 71 1.38 -40.15 7.65
N GLN A 72 2.57 -40.14 7.03
CA GLN A 72 3.31 -41.23 6.36
C GLN A 72 3.29 -41.25 4.83
N LYS A 73 4.36 -40.69 4.23
CA LYS A 73 5.36 -41.40 3.39
C LYS A 73 6.42 -40.40 2.93
N MET A 74 7.70 -40.82 2.95
CA MET A 74 8.85 -40.06 2.44
C MET A 74 8.64 -39.65 0.97
N PRO A 75 9.13 -38.50 0.49
CA PRO A 75 9.09 -38.20 -0.93
C PRO A 75 10.15 -39.03 -1.63
N SER A 76 9.69 -40.02 -2.40
CA SER A 76 10.48 -40.73 -3.38
C SER A 76 10.87 -39.79 -4.51
N VAL A 77 12.16 -39.76 -4.83
CA VAL A 77 12.80 -39.12 -5.98
C VAL A 77 12.11 -39.52 -7.29
N PHE A 78 11.14 -38.73 -7.76
CA PHE A 78 10.53 -38.88 -9.09
C PHE A 78 10.02 -37.53 -9.61
N ASN A 79 10.87 -36.85 -10.40
CA ASN A 79 10.53 -35.94 -11.51
C ASN A 79 9.24 -35.08 -11.39
N GLU A 80 9.01 -34.44 -10.25
CA GLU A 80 7.96 -33.43 -10.12
C GLU A 80 8.46 -32.16 -10.81
N LYS A 81 7.74 -31.68 -11.83
CA LYS A 81 8.00 -30.36 -12.41
C LYS A 81 7.91 -29.32 -11.30
N MET A 82 9.06 -28.85 -10.83
CA MET A 82 9.13 -27.76 -9.87
C MET A 82 8.62 -26.51 -10.58
N PHE A 83 7.42 -26.08 -10.20
CA PHE A 83 6.90 -24.80 -10.65
C PHE A 83 7.49 -23.72 -9.75
N HIS A 84 7.87 -22.60 -10.36
CA HIS A 84 8.23 -21.38 -9.65
C HIS A 84 7.00 -20.49 -9.59
N ALA A 85 6.86 -19.74 -8.50
CA ALA A 85 5.72 -18.90 -8.26
C ALA A 85 6.13 -17.55 -7.68
N PHE A 86 5.39 -16.51 -8.04
CA PHE A 86 5.48 -15.21 -7.40
C PHE A 86 4.08 -14.67 -7.15
N THR A 87 3.91 -13.96 -6.05
CA THR A 87 2.65 -13.33 -5.66
C THR A 87 2.77 -11.82 -5.81
N VAL A 88 1.77 -11.23 -6.46
CA VAL A 88 1.60 -9.77 -6.55
C VAL A 88 0.49 -9.38 -5.59
N HIS A 89 0.84 -8.61 -4.56
CA HIS A 89 -0.11 -7.98 -3.66
C HIS A 89 -0.52 -6.63 -4.25
N HIS A 90 -1.82 -6.38 -4.34
CA HIS A 90 -2.36 -5.17 -4.93
C HIS A 90 -3.62 -4.70 -4.23
N VAL A 91 -3.95 -3.43 -4.45
CA VAL A 91 -5.23 -2.87 -4.02
C VAL A 91 -6.35 -3.39 -4.94
N LYS A 92 -7.46 -3.80 -4.33
CA LYS A 92 -8.73 -4.05 -5.01
C LYS A 92 -9.79 -3.09 -4.48
N ARG A 93 -10.37 -2.29 -5.36
CA ARG A 93 -11.44 -1.33 -5.02
C ARG A 93 -12.78 -2.07 -4.97
N SER A 94 -13.51 -1.94 -3.86
CA SER A 94 -14.88 -2.47 -3.68
C SER A 94 -15.94 -1.38 -3.91
N LYS A 95 -17.19 -1.81 -4.15
CA LYS A 95 -18.34 -0.93 -4.44
C LYS A 95 -18.68 0.06 -3.32
N GLU A 96 -18.23 -0.20 -2.09
CA GLU A 96 -18.52 0.62 -0.90
C GLU A 96 -17.37 1.56 -0.52
N HIS A 97 -16.48 1.92 -1.44
CA HIS A 97 -15.26 2.70 -1.16
C HIS A 97 -14.29 2.03 -0.18
N HIS A 98 -14.41 0.71 -0.02
CA HIS A 98 -13.47 -0.09 0.76
C HIS A 98 -12.33 -0.56 -0.14
N TRP A 99 -11.12 -0.37 0.36
CA TRP A 99 -9.89 -0.80 -0.29
C TRP A 99 -9.49 -2.12 0.36
N LEU A 100 -9.28 -3.15 -0.45
CA LEU A 100 -8.87 -4.47 0.03
C LEU A 100 -7.45 -4.76 -0.47
N CYS A 101 -6.61 -5.30 0.40
CA CYS A 101 -5.37 -5.94 -0.02
C CYS A 101 -5.74 -7.29 -0.63
N SER A 102 -5.59 -7.41 -1.95
CA SER A 102 -5.81 -8.63 -2.71
C SER A 102 -4.46 -9.15 -3.17
N GLU A 103 -4.39 -10.45 -3.42
CA GLU A 103 -3.20 -11.08 -3.95
C GLU A 103 -3.53 -11.95 -5.15
N VAL A 104 -2.57 -12.07 -6.06
CA VAL A 104 -2.64 -12.99 -7.19
C VAL A 104 -1.30 -13.68 -7.35
N THR A 105 -1.32 -15.02 -7.38
CA THR A 105 -0.12 -15.83 -7.56
C THR A 105 -0.02 -16.30 -9.00
N PHE A 106 1.11 -16.00 -9.61
CA PHE A 106 1.47 -16.46 -10.94
C PHE A 106 2.47 -17.59 -10.86
N ARG A 107 2.29 -18.59 -11.70
CA ARG A 107 3.11 -19.80 -11.75
C ARG A 107 3.69 -20.02 -13.14
N SER A 108 4.93 -20.47 -13.20
CA SER A 108 5.61 -20.90 -14.42
C SER A 108 6.52 -22.09 -14.13
N SER A 109 6.73 -22.95 -15.12
CA SER A 109 7.82 -23.94 -15.11
C SER A 109 9.19 -23.32 -15.38
N ASP A 110 9.20 -22.10 -15.91
CA ASP A 110 10.42 -21.33 -16.18
C ASP A 110 10.70 -20.38 -15.01
N HIS A 111 11.75 -20.69 -14.25
CA HIS A 111 12.23 -19.88 -13.15
C HIS A 111 12.73 -18.50 -13.59
N GLN A 112 13.42 -18.43 -14.73
CA GLN A 112 13.96 -17.17 -15.24
C GLN A 112 12.81 -16.23 -15.62
N LEU A 113 11.74 -16.78 -16.19
CA LEU A 113 10.54 -16.01 -16.46
C LEU A 113 9.93 -15.40 -15.18
N CYS A 114 9.76 -16.20 -14.11
CA CYS A 114 9.27 -15.68 -12.83
C CYS A 114 10.17 -14.55 -12.28
N ARG A 115 11.49 -14.75 -12.31
CA ARG A 115 12.46 -13.72 -11.89
C ARG A 115 12.38 -12.45 -12.72
N GLN A 116 12.28 -12.56 -14.04
CA GLN A 116 12.11 -11.42 -14.94
C GLN A 116 10.85 -10.62 -14.61
N TRP A 117 9.74 -11.30 -14.34
CA TRP A 117 8.48 -10.64 -13.94
C TRP A 117 8.60 -9.94 -12.60
N MET A 118 9.20 -10.58 -11.60
CA MET A 118 9.43 -9.96 -10.29
C MET A 118 10.30 -8.72 -10.42
N GLN A 119 11.46 -8.84 -11.08
CA GLN A 119 12.38 -7.74 -11.29
C GLN A 119 11.71 -6.57 -12.04
N ALA A 120 11.02 -6.84 -13.15
CA ALA A 120 10.38 -5.78 -13.92
C ALA A 120 9.28 -5.05 -13.13
N LEU A 121 8.50 -5.78 -12.32
CA LEU A 121 7.48 -5.16 -11.47
C LEU A 121 8.13 -4.34 -10.35
N GLU A 122 9.17 -4.86 -9.69
CA GLU A 122 9.93 -4.15 -8.66
C GLU A 122 10.57 -2.87 -9.23
N GLU A 123 11.17 -2.94 -10.41
CA GLU A 123 11.71 -1.78 -11.12
C GLU A 123 10.60 -0.74 -11.40
N GLN A 124 9.41 -1.16 -11.86
CA GLN A 124 8.31 -0.24 -12.06
C GLN A 124 7.80 0.41 -10.76
N LEU A 125 7.89 -0.30 -9.63
CA LEU A 125 7.55 0.21 -8.31
C LEU A 125 8.59 1.20 -7.79
N ASP A 126 9.88 0.94 -8.02
CA ASP A 126 10.97 1.82 -7.59
C ASP A 126 11.03 3.13 -8.38
N LEU A 127 10.59 3.12 -9.64
CA LEU A 127 10.44 4.33 -10.46
C LEU A 127 9.29 5.25 -9.97
N GLN A 128 8.43 4.80 -9.06
CA GLN A 128 7.35 5.61 -8.53
C GLN A 128 7.87 6.61 -7.49
N ALA A 129 8.20 7.83 -7.93
CA ALA A 129 8.64 8.92 -7.04
C ALA A 129 7.65 9.26 -5.90
N ILE A 130 6.36 8.94 -6.10
CA ILE A 130 5.30 9.24 -5.14
C ILE A 130 5.18 8.14 -4.07
N ARG A 131 5.84 6.99 -4.22
CA ARG A 131 5.75 5.89 -3.26
C ARG A 131 6.57 6.21 -1.99
N PRO A 132 5.96 6.32 -0.80
CA PRO A 132 6.70 6.60 0.42
C PRO A 132 7.60 5.41 0.79
N LYS A 133 8.79 5.70 1.30
CA LYS A 133 9.77 4.72 1.80
C LYS A 133 10.04 4.91 3.30
N ASN A 134 10.05 6.15 3.79
CA ASN A 134 10.31 6.49 5.18
C ASN A 134 9.16 7.33 5.74
N LEU A 135 8.49 6.84 6.77
CA LEU A 135 7.40 7.52 7.45
C LEU A 135 7.70 7.69 8.94
N ILE A 136 7.16 8.74 9.53
CA ILE A 136 7.06 8.88 10.98
C ILE A 136 5.60 8.70 11.40
N VAL A 137 5.36 7.92 12.45
CA VAL A 137 4.03 7.53 12.89
C VAL A 137 3.81 7.97 14.33
N PHE A 138 2.84 8.87 14.54
CA PHE A 138 2.42 9.27 15.88
C PHE A 138 1.21 8.46 16.30
N ILE A 139 1.29 7.86 17.49
CA ILE A 139 0.21 7.06 18.07
C ILE A 139 -0.19 7.66 19.41
N ASN A 140 -1.47 8.03 19.55
CA ASN A 140 -2.02 8.36 20.85
C ASN A 140 -2.56 7.09 21.54
N PRO A 141 -1.92 6.59 22.61
CA PRO A 141 -2.34 5.35 23.27
C PRO A 141 -3.65 5.51 24.06
N PHE A 142 -4.02 6.75 24.43
CA PHE A 142 -5.19 7.05 25.26
C PHE A 142 -6.40 7.57 24.47
N GLY A 143 -6.24 7.77 23.15
CA GLY A 143 -7.31 8.29 22.29
C GLY A 143 -8.45 7.29 22.08
N GLY A 144 -9.70 7.77 22.16
CA GLY A 144 -10.89 6.98 21.85
C GLY A 144 -10.97 5.65 22.62
N LYS A 145 -11.06 4.53 21.90
CA LYS A 145 -11.11 3.17 22.47
C LYS A 145 -9.77 2.63 22.97
N ARG A 146 -8.70 3.42 22.90
CA ARG A 146 -7.33 3.00 23.26
C ARG A 146 -6.81 1.83 22.39
N LEU A 147 -7.33 1.71 21.17
CA LEU A 147 -6.95 0.68 20.21
C LEU A 147 -5.84 1.13 19.26
N GLY A 148 -5.37 2.38 19.34
CA GLY A 148 -4.42 2.95 18.37
C GLY A 148 -3.16 2.10 18.20
N LYS A 149 -2.53 1.72 19.32
CA LYS A 149 -1.34 0.86 19.31
C LYS A 149 -1.65 -0.53 18.73
N GLN A 150 -2.74 -1.16 19.17
CA GLN A 150 -3.14 -2.48 18.67
C GLN A 150 -3.43 -2.45 17.15
N ILE A 151 -4.18 -1.46 16.67
CA ILE A 151 -4.48 -1.28 15.24
C ILE A 151 -3.18 -1.13 14.45
N TYR A 152 -2.24 -0.34 14.97
CA TYR A 152 -0.94 -0.18 14.33
C TYR A 152 -0.20 -1.52 14.25
N ASP A 153 0.00 -2.18 15.39
CA ASP A 153 0.77 -3.42 15.50
C ASP A 153 0.16 -4.56 14.66
N GLU A 154 -1.17 -4.74 14.69
CA GLU A 154 -1.85 -5.89 14.05
C GLU A 154 -2.17 -5.66 12.56
N LYS A 155 -2.34 -4.41 12.11
CA LYS A 155 -2.85 -4.12 10.76
C LYS A 155 -1.93 -3.22 9.95
N VAL A 156 -1.39 -2.17 10.55
CA VAL A 156 -0.64 -1.14 9.82
C VAL A 156 0.81 -1.56 9.61
N ALA A 157 1.49 -1.99 10.68
CA ALA A 157 2.89 -2.40 10.62
C ALA A 157 3.11 -3.56 9.63
N PRO A 158 2.28 -4.62 9.59
CA PRO A 158 2.39 -5.66 8.57
C PRO A 158 2.22 -5.15 7.14
N LEU A 159 1.32 -4.19 6.92
CA LEU A 159 1.11 -3.59 5.60
C LEU A 159 2.29 -2.71 5.17
N PHE A 160 2.85 -1.92 6.10
CA PHE A 160 4.06 -1.14 5.83
C PHE A 160 5.25 -2.04 5.53
N GLN A 161 5.44 -3.11 6.30
CA GLN A 161 6.47 -4.12 6.03
C GLN A 161 6.27 -4.77 4.66
N LEU A 162 5.04 -5.15 4.31
CA LEU A 162 4.72 -5.72 3.00
C LEU A 162 5.13 -4.76 1.88
N ALA A 163 4.80 -3.49 2.01
CA ALA A 163 5.08 -2.42 1.06
C ALA A 163 6.53 -1.89 1.08
N SER A 164 7.41 -2.48 1.91
CA SER A 164 8.80 -2.05 2.13
C SER A 164 8.93 -0.60 2.61
N ILE A 165 8.01 -0.18 3.49
CA ILE A 165 8.01 1.13 4.15
C ILE A 165 8.65 1.01 5.52
N THR A 166 9.67 1.83 5.78
CA THR A 166 10.26 2.00 7.10
C THR A 166 9.47 3.04 7.88
N ALA A 167 9.10 2.72 9.12
CA ALA A 167 8.31 3.61 9.98
C ALA A 167 9.01 3.86 11.32
N GLU A 168 9.30 5.12 11.64
CA GLU A 168 9.67 5.54 13.00
C GLU A 168 8.39 5.76 13.81
N VAL A 169 8.20 4.99 14.88
CA VAL A 169 6.97 5.01 15.67
C VAL A 169 7.17 5.76 16.97
N ILE A 170 6.35 6.78 17.18
CA ILE A 170 6.35 7.61 18.39
C ILE A 170 5.00 7.47 19.08
N VAL A 171 5.01 6.83 20.24
CA VAL A 171 3.85 6.78 21.11
C VAL A 171 3.84 8.06 21.94
N THR A 172 2.75 8.84 21.87
CA THR A 172 2.68 10.10 22.60
C THR A 172 2.44 9.88 24.09
N GLU A 173 3.08 10.70 24.92
CA GLU A 173 3.09 10.55 26.37
C GLU A 173 2.26 11.64 27.07
N TYR A 174 2.12 12.80 26.41
CA TYR A 174 1.39 13.96 26.91
C TYR A 174 0.74 14.74 25.76
N ALA A 175 -0.15 15.68 26.10
CA ALA A 175 -0.84 16.51 25.11
C ALA A 175 0.14 17.47 24.42
N ASN A 176 0.07 17.57 23.10
CA ASN A 176 1.01 18.32 22.26
C ASN A 176 2.41 17.69 22.09
N HIS A 177 2.64 16.46 22.55
CA HIS A 177 3.93 15.78 22.35
C HIS A 177 4.33 15.65 20.88
N ALA A 178 3.41 15.22 19.99
CA ALA A 178 3.70 15.12 18.56
C ALA A 178 3.97 16.49 17.93
N ARG A 179 3.23 17.53 18.37
CA ARG A 179 3.47 18.90 17.92
C ARG A 179 4.88 19.32 18.30
N ASP A 180 5.25 19.18 19.57
CA ASP A 180 6.54 19.61 20.10
C ASP A 180 7.69 18.84 19.45
N TYR A 181 7.54 17.52 19.25
CA TYR A 181 8.50 16.71 18.49
C TYR A 181 8.68 17.24 17.06
N LEU A 182 7.58 17.54 16.35
CA LEU A 182 7.62 18.04 14.98
C LEU A 182 8.27 19.42 14.85
N PHE A 183 8.38 20.20 15.93
CA PHE A 183 9.08 21.49 15.92
C PHE A 183 10.61 21.34 15.97
N GLU A 184 11.12 20.23 16.50
CA GLU A 184 12.55 20.03 16.76
C GLU A 184 13.18 18.95 15.87
N ALA A 185 12.39 17.98 15.39
CA ALA A 185 12.89 16.87 14.59
C ALA A 185 13.47 17.30 13.24
N ASP A 186 14.34 16.51 12.62
CA ASP A 186 14.64 16.65 11.20
C ASP A 186 13.63 15.86 10.37
N LEU A 187 12.87 16.55 9.51
CA LEU A 187 11.82 15.94 8.69
C LEU A 187 12.24 15.72 7.23
N GLU A 188 13.43 16.19 6.82
CA GLU A 188 13.90 16.03 5.43
C GLU A 188 14.14 14.56 5.07
N LYS A 189 14.39 13.71 6.07
CA LYS A 189 14.55 12.27 5.93
C LYS A 189 13.23 11.48 5.76
N TYR A 190 12.07 12.11 5.91
CA TYR A 190 10.77 11.44 5.83
C TYR A 190 9.96 11.87 4.62
N ASP A 191 9.30 10.91 3.98
CA ASP A 191 8.40 11.14 2.86
C ASP A 191 6.99 11.59 3.29
N GLY A 192 6.69 11.45 4.58
CA GLY A 192 5.41 11.80 5.18
C GLY A 192 5.28 11.45 6.65
N ILE A 193 4.21 11.98 7.26
CA ILE A 193 3.82 11.74 8.65
C ILE A 193 2.50 10.98 8.67
N VAL A 194 2.33 10.05 9.60
CA VAL A 194 1.08 9.30 9.80
C VAL A 194 0.57 9.52 11.22
N SER A 195 -0.69 9.92 11.33
CA SER A 195 -1.39 10.03 12.62
C SER A 195 -2.27 8.80 12.85
N VAL A 196 -2.00 8.04 13.91
CA VAL A 196 -2.84 6.92 14.37
C VAL A 196 -3.63 7.36 15.60
N GLY A 197 -4.93 7.59 15.44
CA GLY A 197 -5.74 8.15 16.52
C GLY A 197 -7.11 8.67 16.10
N GLY A 198 -7.67 9.53 16.95
CA GLY A 198 -8.83 10.35 16.63
C GLY A 198 -8.44 11.77 16.19
N ASP A 199 -9.43 12.66 16.12
CA ASP A 199 -9.26 14.03 15.63
C ASP A 199 -8.23 14.83 16.42
N GLY A 200 -8.09 14.58 17.73
CA GLY A 200 -7.09 15.25 18.57
C GLY A 200 -5.64 14.95 18.14
N MET A 201 -5.32 13.68 17.85
CA MET A 201 -3.98 13.29 17.38
C MET A 201 -3.69 13.92 16.01
N PHE A 202 -4.68 13.89 15.12
CA PHE A 202 -4.57 14.52 13.80
C PHE A 202 -4.35 16.03 13.92
N SER A 203 -5.13 16.72 14.76
CA SER A 203 -4.99 18.16 14.97
C SER A 203 -3.62 18.52 15.52
N GLU A 204 -3.11 17.75 16.46
CA GLU A 204 -1.77 17.94 17.03
C GLU A 204 -0.67 17.81 15.99
N VAL A 205 -0.72 16.78 15.13
CA VAL A 205 0.20 16.62 13.99
C VAL A 205 0.09 17.80 13.02
N MET A 206 -1.11 18.20 12.63
CA MET A 206 -1.32 19.31 11.70
C MET A 206 -0.76 20.63 12.25
N HIS A 207 -1.00 20.94 13.52
CA HIS A 207 -0.42 22.11 14.16
C HIS A 207 1.11 22.02 14.23
N GLY A 208 1.68 20.84 14.43
CA GLY A 208 3.12 20.60 14.37
C GLY A 208 3.70 20.91 13.00
N VAL A 209 3.12 20.32 11.94
CA VAL A 209 3.58 20.47 10.55
C VAL A 209 3.45 21.92 10.07
N ILE A 210 2.27 22.52 10.22
CA ILE A 210 2.03 23.91 9.81
C ILE A 210 2.91 24.85 10.62
N GLY A 211 2.93 24.66 11.95
CA GLY A 211 3.67 25.52 12.86
C GLY A 211 5.16 25.53 12.58
N ARG A 212 5.75 24.34 12.36
CA ARG A 212 7.15 24.18 11.94
C ARG A 212 7.42 24.85 10.59
N THR A 213 6.56 24.62 9.59
CA THR A 213 6.76 25.18 8.24
C THR A 213 6.85 26.70 8.29
N GLN A 214 5.94 27.35 9.01
CA GLN A 214 5.98 28.81 9.16
C GLN A 214 7.17 29.27 10.03
N LYS A 215 7.51 28.55 11.11
CA LYS A 215 8.70 28.83 11.94
C LYS A 215 9.98 28.81 11.10
N ASN A 216 10.16 27.79 10.27
CA ASN A 216 11.32 27.63 9.39
C ASN A 216 11.40 28.72 8.31
N ALA A 217 10.24 29.20 7.84
CA ALA A 217 10.14 30.33 6.93
C ALA A 217 10.23 31.71 7.63
N CYS A 218 10.49 31.76 8.94
CA CYS A 218 10.52 32.97 9.75
C CYS A 218 9.20 33.80 9.71
N ILE A 219 8.06 33.13 9.47
CA ILE A 219 6.75 33.77 9.38
C ILE A 219 6.07 33.80 10.74
N ASN A 220 5.64 35.00 11.16
CA ASN A 220 4.83 35.15 12.36
C ASN A 220 3.38 34.75 12.10
N GLN A 221 2.99 33.56 12.58
CA GLN A 221 1.64 33.00 12.45
C GLN A 221 0.55 33.85 13.11
N ASN A 222 0.90 34.73 14.05
CA ASN A 222 -0.06 35.60 14.74
C ASN A 222 -0.32 36.91 13.98
N HIS A 223 0.38 37.15 12.87
CA HIS A 223 0.16 38.33 12.06
C HIS A 223 -0.98 38.05 11.05
N PRO A 224 -2.10 38.79 11.09
CA PRO A 224 -3.30 38.46 10.30
C PRO A 224 -3.08 38.54 8.78
N ASN A 225 -2.08 39.30 8.33
CA ASN A 225 -1.73 39.46 6.92
C ASN A 225 -0.43 38.72 6.54
N ALA A 226 0.04 37.78 7.36
CA ALA A 226 1.21 36.98 6.99
C ALA A 226 0.86 36.08 5.80
N GLU A 227 1.69 36.12 4.76
CA GLU A 227 1.62 35.15 3.66
C GLU A 227 2.21 33.82 4.13
N LEU A 228 1.35 32.81 4.31
CA LEU A 228 1.76 31.49 4.78
C LEU A 228 2.43 30.69 3.66
N VAL A 229 3.49 29.97 4.00
CA VAL A 229 4.20 29.08 3.07
C VAL A 229 3.52 27.70 3.05
N PRO A 230 3.30 27.09 1.87
CA PRO A 230 2.76 25.74 1.79
C PRO A 230 3.72 24.72 2.41
N CYS A 231 3.16 23.64 2.96
CA CYS A 231 3.94 22.51 3.42
C CYS A 231 3.78 21.36 2.43
N ASP A 232 4.89 20.87 1.90
CA ASP A 232 4.90 19.74 0.93
C ASP A 232 4.85 18.37 1.62
N LEU A 233 4.92 18.34 2.96
CA LEU A 233 4.95 17.10 3.71
C LEU A 233 3.57 16.44 3.72
N ARG A 234 3.53 15.18 3.29
CA ARG A 234 2.29 14.40 3.18
C ARG A 234 1.85 13.88 4.55
N VAL A 235 0.57 14.04 4.86
CA VAL A 235 -0.02 13.55 6.12
C VAL A 235 -1.01 12.43 5.84
N GLY A 236 -0.71 11.22 6.34
CA GLY A 236 -1.59 10.06 6.36
C GLY A 236 -2.37 9.98 7.68
N ILE A 237 -3.58 9.43 7.62
CA ILE A 237 -4.44 9.31 8.80
C ILE A 237 -4.95 7.88 8.93
N ILE A 238 -4.77 7.32 10.12
CA ILE A 238 -5.23 5.98 10.50
C ILE A 238 -6.20 6.12 11.66
N PRO A 239 -7.51 5.93 11.41
CA PRO A 239 -8.52 6.16 12.42
C PRO A 239 -8.48 5.06 13.49
N ALA A 240 -8.51 5.47 14.76
CA ALA A 240 -8.57 4.57 15.92
C ALA A 240 -9.79 4.82 16.85
N GLY A 241 -10.82 5.53 16.37
CA GLY A 241 -12.01 5.96 17.15
C GLY A 241 -13.38 5.57 16.57
N GLU A 242 -14.47 5.82 17.32
CA GLU A 242 -15.85 5.37 16.99
C GLU A 242 -16.63 6.21 15.95
N LYS A 243 -16.35 7.51 15.79
CA LYS A 243 -17.17 8.42 14.98
C LYS A 243 -16.38 9.13 13.88
N TYR A 244 -16.61 8.71 12.65
CA TYR A 244 -15.95 9.17 11.42
C TYR A 244 -16.53 10.48 10.85
N PHE A 245 -16.69 11.54 11.65
CA PHE A 245 -17.40 12.74 11.18
C PHE A 245 -16.59 13.56 10.16
N LEU A 246 -15.27 13.65 10.32
CA LEU A 246 -14.36 14.31 9.37
C LEU A 246 -14.04 13.45 8.14
N TYR A 247 -13.91 12.13 8.30
CA TYR A 247 -13.47 11.22 7.23
C TYR A 247 -14.50 11.02 6.12
N LYS A 248 -15.81 11.00 6.41
CA LYS A 248 -16.84 10.93 5.35
C LYS A 248 -16.84 12.19 4.46
N LYS A 249 -16.58 13.36 5.03
CA LYS A 249 -16.49 14.63 4.27
C LYS A 249 -15.17 14.76 3.52
N ALA A 250 -14.04 14.36 4.12
CA ALA A 250 -12.73 14.41 3.47
C ALA A 250 -12.64 13.39 2.31
N ALA A 251 -13.10 12.16 2.50
CA ALA A 251 -13.16 11.16 1.42
C ALA A 251 -14.10 11.58 0.27
N GLN A 252 -15.19 12.31 0.57
CA GLN A 252 -16.05 12.90 -0.46
C GLN A 252 -15.42 14.11 -1.18
N LYS A 253 -14.63 14.95 -0.50
CA LYS A 253 -14.00 16.16 -1.09
C LYS A 253 -12.67 15.90 -1.80
N VAL A 254 -11.82 15.00 -1.29
CA VAL A 254 -10.54 14.62 -1.92
C VAL A 254 -10.80 13.97 -3.29
N ASN A 255 -11.91 13.24 -3.44
CA ASN A 255 -12.33 12.64 -4.69
C ASN A 255 -12.85 13.65 -5.74
N THR A 256 -13.17 14.89 -5.33
CA THR A 256 -13.55 15.98 -6.25
C THR A 256 -12.32 16.79 -6.67
N SER A 257 -11.31 16.91 -5.82
CA SER A 257 -10.08 17.67 -6.15
C SER A 257 -9.09 16.89 -7.02
N PHE A 258 -9.06 15.55 -6.93
CA PHE A 258 -8.27 14.70 -7.84
C PHE A 258 -8.84 14.61 -9.27
N LYS A 259 -10.08 15.06 -9.51
CA LYS A 259 -10.68 15.11 -10.85
C LYS A 259 -10.26 16.33 -11.67
N ASN A 260 -9.62 17.34 -11.06
CA ASN A 260 -9.29 18.60 -11.72
C ASN A 260 -7.77 18.83 -11.91
N THR A 261 -6.94 17.78 -11.79
CA THR A 261 -5.50 17.89 -12.07
C THR A 261 -4.92 16.61 -12.71
N MET A 262 -5.72 15.96 -13.55
CA MET A 262 -5.24 15.04 -14.61
C MET A 262 -6.09 15.26 -15.86
#